data_AF-A0A3M1J779-F1
#
_entry.id   AF-A0A3M1J779-F1
#
_cell.length_a   1.000
_cell.length_b   1.000
_cell.length_c   1.000
_cell.angle_alpha   90.00
_cell.angle_beta   90.00
_cell.angle_gamma   90.00
#
_symmetry.space_group_name_H-M   'P 1'
#
loop_
_entity.id
_entity.type
_entity.pdbx_description
1 polymer ?
#
loop_
_entity_poly.entity_id
_entity_poly.type
_entity_poly.pdbx_seq_one_letter_code
_entity_poly.pdbx_strand_id
1 'polypeptide(L)'
;MRTFPHLFRIFLALPGFRLRAAALLAVAAAFLLPLPVALAQGPTVTATNPTSNTVNAPLTSTVSITYNQPMSSTTVTSRTFVVHAMQTGRLTQTLGVAGGKISLTPANPFKPGELVQASATTGTLNITGTAPLSPTVWQFFAAAGSGPATFPRGNNVGPAADFTFSLALGDVNGDGYLDVAVGNDADPNVVYLNNGDGTFAASGNGFGTGTDNTAAVALGDVDGDGDLDVAVGNFGTQNVVYLNNGDGTFAASGNNFGPAVDYTLALALGDVDGDGDLDVAVGNNNGQNVVYLNNGDGTFAAPGNKFGPGNDFTPTVSFGDVDGDGDLDLIVGNKDEQDKIYLNNGDGTF
;
A
#
# COMPACT_ATOMS: atom_id res chain seq x y z
N MET A 1 36.71 -31.01 25.38
CA MET A 1 36.45 -32.45 25.54
C MET A 1 35.86 -32.95 24.24
N ARG A 2 36.58 -33.86 23.58
CA ARG A 2 36.50 -34.21 22.15
C ARG A 2 36.45 -35.75 22.01
N THR A 3 35.70 -36.20 20.99
CA THR A 3 35.96 -37.32 20.05
C THR A 3 36.04 -38.80 20.48
N PHE A 4 35.27 -39.64 19.76
CA PHE A 4 35.50 -40.97 19.09
C PHE A 4 36.61 -41.95 19.54
N PRO A 5 36.44 -43.29 19.35
CA PRO A 5 36.93 -44.08 18.16
C PRO A 5 36.00 -45.27 17.75
N HIS A 6 35.94 -45.88 16.53
CA HIS A 6 36.85 -46.55 15.54
C HIS A 6 37.07 -48.10 15.68
N LEU A 7 37.18 -48.76 14.49
CA LEU A 7 37.82 -50.07 14.10
C LEU A 7 36.99 -51.38 14.14
N PHE A 8 37.21 -52.47 13.35
CA PHE A 8 37.80 -52.83 12.02
C PHE A 8 37.82 -54.40 11.95
N ARG A 9 37.72 -55.06 10.77
CA ARG A 9 38.26 -56.43 10.38
C ARG A 9 37.80 -56.73 8.93
N ILE A 10 38.58 -56.93 7.83
CA ILE A 10 39.77 -57.75 7.41
C ILE A 10 39.44 -59.26 7.22
N PHE A 11 39.75 -60.04 6.14
CA PHE A 11 40.47 -59.94 4.82
C PHE A 11 40.19 -61.21 3.93
N LEU A 12 40.37 -61.11 2.58
CA LEU A 12 40.95 -62.03 1.52
C LEU A 12 40.63 -63.56 1.43
N ALA A 13 40.81 -64.33 0.33
CA ALA A 13 40.75 -64.22 -1.15
C ALA A 13 41.10 -65.60 -1.83
N LEU A 14 40.31 -66.05 -2.84
CA LEU A 14 40.59 -66.81 -4.12
C LEU A 14 41.34 -68.20 -4.13
N PRO A 15 41.36 -69.01 -5.24
CA PRO A 15 40.74 -68.92 -6.59
C PRO A 15 40.09 -70.21 -7.19
N GLY A 16 39.34 -70.06 -8.30
CA GLY A 16 39.40 -70.97 -9.47
C GLY A 16 38.11 -71.69 -9.89
N PHE A 17 37.47 -71.27 -11.00
CA PHE A 17 36.94 -72.11 -12.10
C PHE A 17 36.32 -71.22 -13.19
N ARG A 18 36.65 -71.47 -14.46
CA ARG A 18 36.12 -70.77 -15.65
C ARG A 18 34.93 -71.54 -16.22
N LEU A 19 33.89 -70.85 -16.74
CA LEU A 19 33.15 -71.31 -17.93
C LEU A 19 32.34 -70.20 -18.64
N ARG A 20 32.74 -69.96 -19.89
CA ARG A 20 32.00 -69.66 -21.15
C ARG A 20 30.91 -68.57 -21.25
N ALA A 21 31.06 -67.84 -22.37
CA ALA A 21 30.29 -66.69 -22.85
C ALA A 21 28.81 -66.95 -23.15
N ALA A 22 27.99 -65.93 -22.86
CA ALA A 22 26.72 -65.66 -23.51
C ALA A 22 26.69 -64.18 -23.91
N ALA A 23 26.33 -63.91 -25.17
CA ALA A 23 26.32 -62.59 -25.78
C ALA A 23 25.24 -61.69 -25.14
N LEU A 24 25.62 -60.47 -24.75
CA LEU A 24 24.68 -59.42 -24.37
C LEU A 24 24.67 -58.38 -25.50
N LEU A 25 23.58 -58.36 -26.26
CA LEU A 25 23.31 -57.35 -27.27
C LEU A 25 22.95 -56.04 -26.54
N ALA A 26 23.82 -55.03 -26.62
CA ALA A 26 23.54 -53.71 -26.08
C ALA A 26 22.48 -53.00 -26.94
N VAL A 27 21.27 -52.85 -26.42
CA VAL A 27 20.30 -51.87 -26.94
C VAL A 27 20.41 -50.65 -26.05
N ALA A 28 21.25 -49.69 -26.45
CA ALA A 28 21.25 -48.36 -25.87
C ALA A 28 20.02 -47.61 -26.40
N ALA A 29 18.89 -47.72 -25.69
CA ALA A 29 17.78 -46.81 -25.88
C ALA A 29 18.20 -45.45 -25.33
N ALA A 30 18.58 -44.53 -26.22
CA ALA A 30 18.74 -43.13 -25.87
C ALA A 30 17.35 -42.57 -25.54
N PHE A 31 17.00 -42.57 -24.25
CA PHE A 31 15.93 -41.71 -23.75
C PHE A 31 16.43 -40.26 -23.92
N LEU A 32 16.03 -39.61 -25.02
CA LEU A 32 15.97 -38.15 -25.02
C LEU A 32 14.89 -37.77 -24.01
N LEU A 33 15.31 -37.45 -22.79
CA LEU A 33 14.48 -36.64 -21.91
C LEU A 33 14.18 -35.35 -22.68
N PRO A 34 12.92 -34.92 -22.81
CA PRO A 34 12.65 -33.60 -23.34
C PRO A 34 13.42 -32.60 -22.48
N LEU A 35 14.17 -31.72 -23.13
CA LEU A 35 14.74 -30.54 -22.48
C LEU A 35 13.61 -29.88 -21.68
N PRO A 36 13.82 -29.45 -20.42
CA PRO A 36 12.80 -28.72 -19.71
C PRO A 36 12.39 -27.56 -20.60
N VAL A 37 11.12 -27.54 -21.00
CA VAL A 37 10.53 -26.37 -21.64
C VAL A 37 10.70 -25.27 -20.61
N ALA A 38 11.61 -24.34 -20.86
CA ALA A 38 11.70 -23.14 -20.05
C ALA A 38 10.32 -22.49 -20.15
N LEU A 39 9.54 -22.57 -19.08
CA LEU A 39 8.31 -21.79 -18.97
C LEU A 39 8.72 -20.35 -19.21
N ALA A 40 8.07 -19.69 -20.17
CA ALA A 40 8.33 -18.28 -20.44
C ALA A 40 8.13 -17.53 -19.11
N GLN A 41 9.21 -16.99 -18.56
CA GLN A 41 9.13 -16.21 -17.34
C GLN A 41 8.38 -14.93 -17.63
N GLY A 42 7.46 -14.58 -16.74
CA GLY A 42 6.73 -13.32 -16.80
C GLY A 42 7.68 -12.11 -16.84
N PRO A 43 7.21 -10.95 -17.31
CA PRO A 43 7.99 -9.72 -17.26
C PRO A 43 8.44 -9.45 -15.82
N THR A 44 9.73 -9.11 -15.65
CA THR A 44 10.30 -8.73 -14.35
C THR A 44 10.64 -7.25 -14.35
N VAL A 45 10.41 -6.59 -13.23
CA VAL A 45 10.76 -5.17 -13.05
C VAL A 45 12.27 -5.02 -13.07
N THR A 46 12.74 -3.98 -13.76
CA THR A 46 14.17 -3.62 -13.88
C THR A 46 14.49 -2.25 -13.31
N ALA A 47 13.49 -1.36 -13.24
CA ALA A 47 13.61 -0.04 -12.63
C ALA A 47 12.23 0.58 -12.36
N THR A 48 12.15 1.39 -11.30
CA THR A 48 11.09 2.37 -11.06
C THR A 48 11.67 3.77 -11.15
N ASN A 49 10.84 4.75 -11.54
CA ASN A 49 11.18 6.16 -11.49
C ASN A 49 9.97 6.98 -11.02
N PRO A 50 10.10 7.80 -9.98
CA PRO A 50 11.23 7.83 -9.04
C PRO A 50 11.53 6.45 -8.45
N THR A 51 12.79 6.20 -8.08
CA THR A 51 13.18 4.92 -7.47
C THR A 51 12.46 4.72 -6.15
N SER A 52 12.19 3.48 -5.75
CA SER A 52 11.52 3.18 -4.47
C SER A 52 12.23 3.91 -3.31
N ASN A 53 11.42 4.46 -2.40
CA ASN A 53 11.83 5.19 -1.20
C ASN A 53 12.67 6.47 -1.47
N THR A 54 12.59 7.05 -2.67
CA THR A 54 13.19 8.37 -2.95
C THR A 54 12.52 9.44 -2.10
N VAL A 55 13.29 10.29 -1.40
CA VAL A 55 12.72 11.30 -0.47
C VAL A 55 12.69 12.74 -1.02
N ASN A 56 13.13 12.95 -2.27
CA ASN A 56 13.24 14.29 -2.88
C ASN A 56 13.07 14.25 -4.41
N ALA A 57 12.02 13.59 -4.89
CA ALA A 57 11.73 13.50 -6.31
C ALA A 57 11.26 14.86 -6.87
N PRO A 58 11.70 15.33 -8.05
CA PRO A 58 11.19 16.58 -8.63
C PRO A 58 9.66 16.62 -8.67
N LEU A 59 9.06 17.78 -8.39
CA LEU A 59 7.58 17.92 -8.32
C LEU A 59 6.86 17.54 -9.63
N THR A 60 7.55 17.61 -10.77
CA THR A 60 7.03 17.25 -12.09
C THR A 60 7.48 15.86 -12.55
N SER A 61 7.88 14.99 -11.62
CA SER A 61 8.39 13.66 -11.96
C SER A 61 7.32 12.83 -12.67
N THR A 62 7.66 12.34 -13.87
CA THR A 62 6.90 11.24 -14.48
C THR A 62 7.09 9.98 -13.64
N VAL A 63 5.99 9.41 -13.18
CA VAL A 63 5.99 8.12 -12.47
C VAL A 63 6.02 7.01 -13.50
N SER A 64 6.94 6.04 -13.36
CA SER A 64 7.09 4.97 -14.34
C SER A 64 7.71 3.71 -13.76
N ILE A 65 7.37 2.59 -14.38
CA ILE A 65 7.96 1.27 -14.14
C ILE A 65 8.50 0.72 -15.47
N THR A 66 9.63 0.00 -15.41
CA THR A 66 10.26 -0.60 -16.60
C THR A 66 10.47 -2.08 -16.41
N TYR A 67 9.92 -2.89 -17.32
CA TYR A 67 10.08 -4.33 -17.36
C TYR A 67 11.17 -4.75 -18.36
N ASN A 68 11.72 -5.95 -18.17
CA ASN A 68 12.70 -6.58 -19.07
C ASN A 68 12.10 -7.06 -20.41
N GLN A 69 10.79 -6.92 -20.61
CA GLN A 69 10.06 -7.36 -21.80
C GLN A 69 9.06 -6.27 -22.24
N PRO A 70 8.66 -6.23 -23.52
CA PRO A 70 7.63 -5.30 -23.98
C PRO A 70 6.27 -5.54 -23.33
N MET A 71 5.63 -4.46 -22.85
CA MET A 71 4.33 -4.50 -22.20
C MET A 71 3.18 -4.27 -23.20
N SER A 72 2.02 -4.86 -22.92
CA SER A 72 0.84 -4.69 -23.77
C SER A 72 0.09 -3.41 -23.43
N SER A 73 0.01 -2.48 -24.38
CA SER A 73 -0.81 -1.27 -24.25
C SER A 73 -2.31 -1.54 -24.07
N THR A 74 -2.79 -2.75 -24.35
CA THR A 74 -4.21 -3.08 -24.18
C THR A 74 -4.57 -3.49 -22.76
N THR A 75 -3.58 -3.86 -21.95
CA THR A 75 -3.78 -4.31 -20.56
C THR A 75 -3.27 -3.29 -19.56
N VAL A 76 -2.46 -2.33 -20.00
CA VAL A 76 -2.05 -1.16 -19.20
C VAL A 76 -3.20 -0.15 -19.22
N THR A 77 -3.86 0.00 -18.08
CA THR A 77 -5.05 0.82 -17.87
C THR A 77 -4.96 1.56 -16.54
N SER A 78 -5.88 2.48 -16.28
CA SER A 78 -5.97 3.17 -14.99
C SER A 78 -6.24 2.23 -13.81
N ARG A 79 -6.57 0.95 -14.04
CA ARG A 79 -6.76 -0.09 -13.00
C ARG A 79 -5.57 -1.03 -12.83
N THR A 80 -4.61 -1.02 -13.75
CA THR A 80 -3.46 -1.94 -13.71
C THR A 80 -2.15 -1.22 -13.48
N PHE A 81 -2.09 0.09 -13.80
CA PHE A 81 -1.03 0.98 -13.37
C PHE A 81 -1.66 2.20 -12.71
N VAL A 82 -1.51 2.30 -11.39
CA VAL A 82 -2.17 3.30 -10.54
C VAL A 82 -1.12 4.17 -9.85
N VAL A 83 -1.43 5.45 -9.67
CA VAL A 83 -0.58 6.38 -8.91
C VAL A 83 -1.47 7.20 -7.99
N HIS A 84 -1.31 6.98 -6.70
CA HIS A 84 -1.99 7.67 -5.61
C HIS A 84 -1.07 8.74 -5.03
N ALA A 85 -1.45 10.01 -5.16
CA ALA A 85 -0.75 11.12 -4.54
C ALA A 85 -1.54 11.53 -3.30
N MET A 86 -1.00 11.28 -2.11
CA MET A 86 -1.78 11.27 -0.85
C MET A 86 -2.35 12.64 -0.43
N GLN A 87 -1.99 13.71 -1.13
CA GLN A 87 -2.53 15.05 -0.91
C GLN A 87 -3.24 15.65 -2.13
N THR A 88 -3.20 14.97 -3.29
CA THR A 88 -3.76 15.43 -4.56
C THR A 88 -4.85 14.50 -5.09
N GLY A 89 -4.88 13.24 -4.64
CA GLY A 89 -5.75 12.18 -5.17
C GLY A 89 -5.06 11.30 -6.22
N ARG A 90 -5.82 10.38 -6.83
CA ARG A 90 -5.32 9.48 -7.88
C ARG A 90 -5.09 10.24 -9.18
N LEU A 91 -3.97 9.96 -9.84
CA LEU A 91 -3.69 10.54 -11.15
C LEU A 91 -4.52 9.84 -12.23
N THR A 92 -5.29 10.63 -12.98
CA THR A 92 -6.21 10.16 -14.03
C THR A 92 -5.70 10.42 -15.46
N GLN A 93 -4.43 10.84 -15.59
CA GLN A 93 -3.86 11.19 -16.89
C GLN A 93 -3.63 9.97 -17.80
N THR A 94 -3.37 10.22 -19.08
CA THR A 94 -3.13 9.14 -20.06
C THR A 94 -1.82 8.42 -19.78
N LEU A 95 -1.87 7.08 -19.79
CA LEU A 95 -0.72 6.20 -19.65
C LEU A 95 0.07 6.11 -20.95
N GLY A 96 1.40 6.28 -20.85
CA GLY A 96 2.34 6.02 -21.92
C GLY A 96 2.94 4.62 -21.82
N VAL A 97 2.88 3.85 -22.90
CA VAL A 97 3.50 2.52 -23.02
C VAL A 97 4.50 2.52 -24.17
N ALA A 98 5.77 2.26 -23.88
CA ALA A 98 6.83 2.23 -24.88
C ALA A 98 7.83 1.10 -24.57
N GLY A 99 7.80 0.03 -25.36
CA GLY A 99 8.59 -1.17 -25.07
C GLY A 99 8.18 -1.74 -23.71
N GLY A 100 9.14 -1.94 -22.80
CA GLY A 100 8.87 -2.42 -21.45
C GLY A 100 8.50 -1.32 -20.45
N LYS A 101 8.49 -0.04 -20.85
CA LYS A 101 8.24 1.08 -19.96
C LYS A 101 6.76 1.50 -19.97
N ILE A 102 6.18 1.61 -18.78
CA ILE A 102 4.86 2.22 -18.53
C ILE A 102 5.10 3.51 -17.75
N SER A 103 4.40 4.58 -18.10
CA SER A 103 4.61 5.89 -17.49
C SER A 103 3.33 6.71 -17.40
N LEU A 104 3.23 7.52 -16.34
CA LEU A 104 2.16 8.48 -16.09
C LEU A 104 2.82 9.81 -15.69
N THR A 105 2.48 10.89 -16.41
CA THR A 105 2.99 12.23 -16.10
C THR A 105 1.87 13.04 -15.46
N PRO A 106 2.07 13.61 -14.27
CA PRO A 106 1.04 14.38 -13.62
C PRO A 106 0.72 15.64 -14.42
N ALA A 107 -0.56 16.03 -14.46
CA ALA A 107 -0.99 17.25 -15.17
C ALA A 107 -0.48 18.53 -14.49
N ASN A 108 -0.41 18.50 -13.15
CA ASN A 108 0.12 19.56 -12.30
C ASN A 108 1.29 19.01 -11.47
N PRO A 109 2.21 19.86 -10.99
CA PRO A 109 3.24 19.40 -10.06
C PRO A 109 2.62 18.79 -8.79
N PHE A 110 3.22 17.71 -8.27
CA PHE A 110 2.91 17.16 -6.95
C PHE A 110 3.03 18.24 -5.86
N LYS A 111 2.33 18.07 -4.74
CA LYS A 111 2.48 18.98 -3.61
C LYS A 111 3.87 18.79 -2.98
N PRO A 112 4.50 19.87 -2.48
CA PRO A 112 5.79 19.76 -1.82
C PRO A 112 5.75 18.82 -0.61
N GLY A 113 6.59 17.79 -0.60
CA GLY A 113 6.65 16.79 0.48
C GLY A 113 5.56 15.71 0.44
N GLU A 114 4.74 15.69 -0.62
CA GLU A 114 3.69 14.69 -0.79
C GLU A 114 4.26 13.28 -0.89
N LEU A 115 3.65 12.33 -0.16
CA LEU A 115 3.86 10.90 -0.37
C LEU A 115 3.08 10.48 -1.62
N VAL A 116 3.78 9.85 -2.55
CA VAL A 116 3.20 9.26 -3.76
C VAL A 116 3.44 7.77 -3.73
N GLN A 117 2.38 7.00 -3.88
CA GLN A 117 2.40 5.55 -4.02
C GLN A 117 2.01 5.18 -5.45
N ALA A 118 2.67 4.19 -6.02
CA ALA A 118 2.38 3.70 -7.35
C ALA A 118 2.36 2.18 -7.36
N SER A 119 1.45 1.64 -8.16
CA SER A 119 1.17 0.21 -8.19
C SER A 119 1.08 -0.27 -9.62
N ALA A 120 1.73 -1.40 -9.90
CA ALA A 120 1.58 -2.15 -11.14
C ALA A 120 1.07 -3.54 -10.82
N THR A 121 -0.20 -3.81 -11.14
CA THR A 121 -0.88 -5.04 -10.75
C THR A 121 -0.49 -6.20 -11.66
N THR A 122 -0.82 -7.43 -11.27
CA THR A 122 -0.63 -8.63 -12.11
C THR A 122 -1.45 -8.59 -13.42
N GLY A 123 -2.43 -7.69 -13.53
CA GLY A 123 -3.15 -7.40 -14.77
C GLY A 123 -2.31 -6.67 -15.82
N THR A 124 -1.11 -6.19 -15.47
CA THR A 124 -0.18 -5.50 -16.37
C THR A 124 0.59 -6.50 -17.24
N LEU A 125 -0.05 -7.04 -18.27
CA LEU A 125 0.53 -8.14 -19.08
C LEU A 125 1.58 -7.66 -20.11
N ASN A 126 2.49 -8.57 -20.46
CA ASN A 126 3.39 -8.38 -21.61
C ASN A 126 2.65 -8.53 -22.97
N ILE A 127 3.33 -8.25 -24.08
CA ILE A 127 2.75 -8.39 -25.44
C ILE A 127 2.33 -9.82 -25.81
N THR A 128 2.73 -10.84 -25.04
CA THR A 128 2.33 -12.23 -25.22
C THR A 128 1.19 -12.65 -24.27
N GLY A 129 0.66 -11.73 -23.46
CA GLY A 129 -0.41 -12.00 -22.50
C GLY A 129 0.06 -12.71 -21.22
N THR A 130 1.35 -12.63 -20.89
CA THR A 130 1.93 -13.21 -19.67
C THR A 130 2.02 -12.14 -18.57
N ALA A 131 1.56 -12.49 -17.37
CA ALA A 131 1.59 -11.62 -16.20
C ALA A 131 2.98 -11.60 -15.53
N PRO A 132 3.34 -10.51 -14.82
CA PRO A 132 4.38 -10.53 -13.79
C PRO A 132 4.11 -11.61 -12.74
N LEU A 133 5.14 -12.00 -11.98
CA LEU A 133 5.00 -13.02 -10.93
C LEU A 133 4.23 -12.53 -9.70
N SER A 134 4.38 -11.24 -9.39
CA SER A 134 3.74 -10.53 -8.29
C SER A 134 3.37 -9.13 -8.77
N PRO A 135 2.42 -8.44 -8.10
CA PRO A 135 2.29 -7.00 -8.27
C PRO A 135 3.59 -6.28 -7.85
N THR A 136 3.65 -4.98 -8.09
CA THR A 136 4.75 -4.15 -7.61
C THR A 136 4.17 -2.86 -7.07
N VAL A 137 4.36 -2.62 -5.77
CA VAL A 137 3.98 -1.38 -5.11
C VAL A 137 5.26 -0.66 -4.71
N TRP A 138 5.32 0.66 -4.95
CA TRP A 138 6.44 1.44 -4.44
C TRP A 138 6.00 2.86 -4.13
N GLN A 139 6.80 3.52 -3.30
CA GLN A 139 6.52 4.88 -2.85
C GLN A 139 7.72 5.80 -2.98
N PHE A 140 7.45 7.11 -3.03
CA PHE A 140 8.46 8.16 -2.95
C PHE A 140 7.84 9.45 -2.39
N PHE A 141 8.67 10.35 -1.88
CA PHE A 141 8.27 11.71 -1.53
C PHE A 141 8.66 12.71 -2.62
N ALA A 142 7.70 13.56 -2.98
CA ALA A 142 7.93 14.73 -3.81
C ALA A 142 8.81 15.76 -3.07
N ALA A 143 9.65 16.46 -3.82
CA ALA A 143 10.63 17.39 -3.28
C ALA A 143 9.98 18.49 -2.46
N ALA A 144 10.47 18.72 -1.24
CA ALA A 144 10.08 19.88 -0.45
C ALA A 144 11.06 21.05 -0.66
N GLY A 145 10.56 22.28 -0.54
CA GLY A 145 11.41 23.46 -0.52
C GLY A 145 12.35 23.48 0.69
N SER A 146 13.44 24.25 0.61
CA SER A 146 14.25 24.56 1.80
C SER A 146 13.63 25.75 2.53
N GLY A 147 13.21 25.53 3.76
CA GLY A 147 12.64 26.55 4.64
C GLY A 147 13.53 26.82 5.85
N PRO A 148 13.39 27.97 6.51
CA PRO A 148 14.18 28.33 7.70
C PRO A 148 13.83 27.50 8.95
N ALA A 149 12.90 26.53 8.85
CA ALA A 149 12.33 25.79 9.99
C ALA A 149 11.78 26.69 11.11
N THR A 150 11.27 27.87 10.74
CA THR A 150 10.60 28.81 11.66
C THR A 150 9.10 28.67 11.53
N PHE A 151 8.41 28.45 12.65
CA PHE A 151 6.96 28.28 12.72
C PHE A 151 6.35 29.46 13.48
N PRO A 152 6.16 30.63 12.82
CA PRO A 152 5.43 31.72 13.45
C PRO A 152 4.00 31.26 13.77
N ARG A 153 3.40 31.82 14.82
CA ARG A 153 2.00 31.52 15.15
C ARG A 153 1.11 31.91 13.97
N GLY A 154 0.45 30.90 13.39
CA GLY A 154 -0.49 31.05 12.28
C GLY A 154 -1.91 31.39 12.73
N ASN A 155 -2.85 31.25 11.80
CA ASN A 155 -4.28 31.42 12.04
C ASN A 155 -4.86 30.22 12.80
N ASN A 156 -5.91 30.47 13.59
CA ASN A 156 -6.68 29.39 14.20
C ASN A 156 -7.61 28.78 13.14
N VAL A 157 -7.88 27.47 13.27
CA VAL A 157 -8.82 26.73 12.43
C VAL A 157 -9.89 26.12 13.33
N GLY A 158 -11.14 26.28 12.95
CA GLY A 158 -12.30 25.77 13.70
C GLY A 158 -12.60 26.51 15.02
N PRO A 159 -13.74 26.16 15.66
CA PRO A 159 -14.12 26.65 16.98
C PRO A 159 -13.17 26.19 18.10
N ALA A 160 -12.97 27.02 19.10
CA ALA A 160 -12.14 26.69 20.28
C ALA A 160 -12.79 25.69 21.25
N ALA A 161 -14.06 25.33 21.02
CA ALA A 161 -14.81 24.41 21.85
C ALA A 161 -14.72 22.95 21.37
N ASP A 162 -14.35 22.73 20.11
CA ASP A 162 -14.29 21.41 19.49
C ASP A 162 -13.22 20.56 20.17
N PHE A 163 -13.56 19.30 20.45
CA PHE A 163 -12.62 18.36 21.04
C PHE A 163 -11.95 17.50 19.97
N THR A 164 -11.00 18.10 19.25
CA THR A 164 -10.29 17.45 18.12
C THR A 164 -9.21 16.49 18.59
N PHE A 165 -9.26 15.24 18.13
CA PHE A 165 -8.27 14.20 18.40
C PHE A 165 -7.33 13.95 17.23
N SER A 166 -7.80 14.16 16.00
CA SER A 166 -7.06 13.83 14.79
C SER A 166 -7.28 14.86 13.69
N LEU A 167 -6.28 15.00 12.82
CA LEU A 167 -6.35 15.84 11.63
C LEU A 167 -5.57 15.21 10.48
N ALA A 168 -6.01 15.49 9.26
CA ALA A 168 -5.33 15.14 8.02
C ALA A 168 -5.33 16.33 7.05
N LEU A 169 -4.29 16.42 6.22
CA LEU A 169 -4.12 17.49 5.23
C LEU A 169 -4.18 16.92 3.81
N GLY A 170 -4.97 17.54 2.94
CA GLY A 170 -5.14 17.15 1.53
C GLY A 170 -5.91 18.21 0.76
N ASP A 171 -5.75 18.27 -0.55
CA ASP A 171 -6.51 19.14 -1.46
C ASP A 171 -7.85 18.48 -1.77
N VAL A 172 -8.86 18.71 -0.91
CA VAL A 172 -10.12 17.96 -0.96
C VAL A 172 -11.17 18.60 -1.88
N ASN A 173 -10.91 19.80 -2.39
CA ASN A 173 -11.77 20.49 -3.35
C ASN A 173 -11.10 20.72 -4.72
N GLY A 174 -9.87 20.22 -4.91
CA GLY A 174 -9.10 20.32 -6.16
C GLY A 174 -8.64 21.73 -6.52
N ASP A 175 -8.60 22.67 -5.57
CA ASP A 175 -8.26 24.07 -5.83
C ASP A 175 -6.76 24.37 -5.83
N GLY A 176 -5.94 23.39 -5.45
CA GLY A 176 -4.50 23.51 -5.40
C GLY A 176 -3.94 23.73 -4.00
N TYR A 177 -4.75 23.97 -2.99
CA TYR A 177 -4.35 24.23 -1.61
C TYR A 177 -4.65 23.04 -0.69
N LEU A 178 -3.82 22.83 0.34
CA LEU A 178 -4.12 21.80 1.33
C LEU A 178 -5.18 22.31 2.29
N ASP A 179 -6.28 21.59 2.36
CA ASP A 179 -7.36 21.72 3.32
C ASP A 179 -7.11 20.86 4.56
N VAL A 180 -7.96 21.00 5.57
CA VAL A 180 -7.85 20.25 6.83
C VAL A 180 -9.13 19.46 7.07
N ALA A 181 -9.03 18.14 7.14
CA ALA A 181 -10.08 17.29 7.72
C ALA A 181 -9.80 17.08 9.21
N VAL A 182 -10.80 17.31 10.07
CA VAL A 182 -10.68 17.11 11.52
C VAL A 182 -11.63 16.02 12.02
N GLY A 183 -11.11 15.20 12.93
CA GLY A 183 -11.84 14.17 13.66
C GLY A 183 -12.05 14.62 15.10
N ASN A 184 -13.31 14.70 15.52
CA ASN A 184 -13.70 15.21 16.82
C ASN A 184 -14.33 14.12 17.69
N ASP A 185 -14.25 14.29 19.02
CA ASP A 185 -14.87 13.42 20.02
C ASP A 185 -16.24 13.95 20.44
N ALA A 186 -17.30 13.18 20.15
CA ALA A 186 -18.70 13.50 20.43
C ALA A 186 -19.20 14.83 19.84
N ASP A 187 -18.48 15.35 18.84
CA ASP A 187 -18.75 16.59 18.11
C ASP A 187 -18.74 16.31 16.59
N PRO A 188 -19.29 17.20 15.74
CA PRO A 188 -19.26 17.01 14.30
C PRO A 188 -17.85 16.97 13.74
N ASN A 189 -17.55 15.99 12.89
CA ASN A 189 -16.34 16.03 12.07
C ASN A 189 -16.49 17.08 10.97
N VAL A 190 -15.39 17.76 10.60
CA VAL A 190 -15.45 18.92 9.71
C VAL A 190 -14.25 18.95 8.77
N VAL A 191 -14.48 19.35 7.52
CA VAL A 191 -13.43 19.81 6.59
C VAL A 191 -13.41 21.34 6.57
N TYR A 192 -12.25 21.93 6.78
CA TYR A 192 -12.01 23.36 6.63
C TYR A 192 -11.22 23.62 5.35
N LEU A 193 -11.85 24.32 4.40
CA LEU A 193 -11.22 24.70 3.14
C LEU A 193 -10.25 25.87 3.32
N ASN A 194 -9.08 25.76 2.69
CA ASN A 194 -8.00 26.74 2.75
C ASN A 194 -8.16 27.80 1.67
N ASN A 195 -8.04 29.08 2.02
CA ASN A 195 -8.12 30.18 1.05
C ASN A 195 -6.82 30.39 0.26
N GLY A 196 -5.81 29.54 0.47
CA GLY A 196 -4.52 29.55 -0.23
C GLY A 196 -3.43 30.43 0.40
N ASP A 197 -3.77 31.18 1.45
CA ASP A 197 -2.84 32.02 2.22
C ASP A 197 -2.64 31.51 3.66
N GLY A 198 -3.11 30.29 3.97
CA GLY A 198 -3.08 29.71 5.31
C GLY A 198 -4.17 30.26 6.24
N THR A 199 -5.15 30.99 5.71
CA THR A 199 -6.45 31.20 6.35
C THR A 199 -7.45 30.17 5.85
N PHE A 200 -8.48 29.88 6.65
CA PHE A 200 -9.49 28.88 6.34
C PHE A 200 -10.87 29.51 6.30
N ALA A 201 -11.79 28.89 5.56
CA ALA A 201 -13.20 29.28 5.54
C ALA A 201 -13.78 29.31 6.97
N ALA A 202 -14.57 30.35 7.27
CA ALA A 202 -15.12 30.53 8.61
C ALA A 202 -16.13 29.44 9.00
N SER A 203 -16.79 28.83 8.02
CA SER A 203 -17.61 27.63 8.15
C SER A 203 -16.93 26.48 7.43
N GLY A 204 -16.82 25.33 8.08
CA GLY A 204 -16.38 24.10 7.43
C GLY A 204 -17.55 23.24 6.94
N ASN A 205 -17.21 22.24 6.13
CA ASN A 205 -18.14 21.25 5.61
C ASN A 205 -18.20 20.08 6.60
N GLY A 206 -19.34 19.93 7.28
CA GLY A 206 -19.53 18.85 8.25
C GLY A 206 -19.73 17.50 7.57
N PHE A 207 -19.22 16.44 8.18
CA PHE A 207 -19.45 15.05 7.77
C PHE A 207 -19.67 14.14 8.99
N GLY A 208 -20.18 12.95 8.73
CA GLY A 208 -20.57 11.99 9.75
C GLY A 208 -21.87 12.31 10.48
N THR A 209 -22.05 11.71 11.64
CA THR A 209 -23.35 11.74 12.36
C THR A 209 -23.57 13.00 13.20
N GLY A 210 -22.51 13.78 13.37
CA GLY A 210 -22.50 14.94 14.28
C GLY A 210 -22.23 14.59 15.74
N THR A 211 -22.11 13.29 16.06
CA THR A 211 -21.88 12.77 17.42
C THR A 211 -20.88 11.61 17.43
N ASP A 212 -20.05 11.52 16.39
CA ASP A 212 -19.05 10.45 16.26
C ASP A 212 -17.95 10.66 17.31
N ASN A 213 -17.37 9.57 17.80
CA ASN A 213 -16.19 9.61 18.66
C ASN A 213 -14.95 9.31 17.80
N THR A 214 -14.58 10.25 16.93
CA THR A 214 -13.53 10.02 15.94
C THR A 214 -12.15 10.26 16.54
N ALA A 215 -11.36 9.20 16.60
CA ALA A 215 -10.00 9.22 17.16
C ALA A 215 -8.92 9.25 16.07
N ALA A 216 -9.24 8.89 14.83
CA ALA A 216 -8.32 8.89 13.70
C ALA A 216 -9.01 9.36 12.42
N VAL A 217 -8.28 10.12 11.60
CA VAL A 217 -8.70 10.57 10.27
C VAL A 217 -7.55 10.30 9.29
N ALA A 218 -7.87 9.73 8.13
CA ALA A 218 -6.96 9.60 7.00
C ALA A 218 -7.65 10.09 5.72
N LEU A 219 -6.86 10.69 4.82
CA LEU A 219 -7.30 11.11 3.50
C LEU A 219 -6.65 10.24 2.42
N GLY A 220 -7.42 9.88 1.40
CA GLY A 220 -6.96 9.13 0.23
C GLY A 220 -8.11 8.92 -0.72
N ASP A 221 -7.82 8.75 -2.00
CA ASP A 221 -8.82 8.41 -3.02
C ASP A 221 -9.10 6.89 -2.94
N VAL A 222 -10.21 6.52 -2.29
CA VAL A 222 -10.50 5.11 -1.99
C VAL A 222 -11.55 4.51 -2.94
N ASP A 223 -12.22 5.31 -3.76
CA ASP A 223 -13.13 4.80 -4.80
C ASP A 223 -12.59 4.95 -6.24
N GLY A 224 -11.42 5.57 -6.39
CA GLY A 224 -10.69 5.70 -7.63
C GLY A 224 -11.23 6.77 -8.58
N ASP A 225 -12.03 7.71 -8.10
CA ASP A 225 -12.64 8.77 -8.92
C ASP A 225 -11.73 9.98 -9.16
N GLY A 226 -10.63 10.09 -8.41
CA GLY A 226 -9.62 11.15 -8.49
C GLY A 226 -9.65 12.13 -7.33
N ASP A 227 -10.70 12.13 -6.50
CA ASP A 227 -10.88 13.03 -5.38
C ASP A 227 -10.44 12.37 -4.06
N LEU A 228 -10.00 13.17 -3.08
CA LEU A 228 -9.64 12.64 -1.77
C LEU A 228 -10.89 12.39 -0.93
N ASP A 229 -11.05 11.16 -0.46
CA ASP A 229 -12.07 10.75 0.50
C ASP A 229 -11.56 10.77 1.94
N VAL A 230 -12.48 10.60 2.90
CA VAL A 230 -12.14 10.58 4.33
C VAL A 230 -12.44 9.22 4.93
N ALA A 231 -11.42 8.54 5.47
CA ALA A 231 -11.59 7.40 6.36
C ALA A 231 -11.51 7.85 7.82
N VAL A 232 -12.47 7.44 8.65
CA VAL A 232 -12.49 7.72 10.09
C VAL A 232 -12.43 6.45 10.94
N GLY A 233 -11.57 6.50 11.95
CA GLY A 233 -11.44 5.51 13.00
C GLY A 233 -12.18 6.00 14.24
N ASN A 234 -13.12 5.20 14.74
CA ASN A 234 -14.00 5.59 15.82
C ASN A 234 -13.74 4.80 17.11
N PHE A 235 -13.99 5.45 18.24
CA PHE A 235 -13.81 4.89 19.56
C PHE A 235 -15.15 4.35 20.09
N GLY A 236 -15.35 3.03 20.00
CA GLY A 236 -16.54 2.35 20.52
C GLY A 236 -17.77 2.45 19.61
N THR A 237 -17.56 2.77 18.34
CA THR A 237 -18.55 2.70 17.25
C THR A 237 -17.86 2.27 15.96
N GLN A 238 -18.64 1.98 14.92
CA GLN A 238 -18.11 1.44 13.66
C GLN A 238 -17.27 2.50 12.93
N ASN A 239 -16.18 2.06 12.28
CA ASN A 239 -15.39 2.92 11.40
C ASN A 239 -16.15 3.20 10.11
N VAL A 240 -15.86 4.34 9.46
CA VAL A 240 -16.63 4.79 8.29
C VAL A 240 -15.71 5.46 7.27
N VAL A 241 -15.95 5.20 5.98
CA VAL A 241 -15.43 6.01 4.87
C VAL A 241 -16.52 6.95 4.38
N TYR A 242 -16.20 8.23 4.22
CA TYR A 242 -17.07 9.22 3.60
C TYR A 242 -16.49 9.61 2.25
N LEU A 243 -17.23 9.30 1.19
CA LEU A 243 -16.86 9.65 -0.17
C LEU A 243 -17.10 11.13 -0.44
N ASN A 244 -16.12 11.77 -1.06
CA ASN A 244 -16.14 13.19 -1.40
C ASN A 244 -16.89 13.42 -2.72
N ASN A 245 -17.59 14.53 -2.86
CA ASN A 245 -18.25 14.92 -4.10
C ASN A 245 -17.34 15.75 -5.04
N GLY A 246 -16.04 15.83 -4.72
CA GLY A 246 -15.02 16.59 -5.45
C GLY A 246 -14.91 18.08 -5.10
N ASP A 247 -15.70 18.57 -4.13
CA ASP A 247 -15.69 19.96 -3.68
C ASP A 247 -15.47 20.11 -2.16
N GLY A 248 -15.03 19.03 -1.51
CA GLY A 248 -14.86 18.96 -0.07
C GLY A 248 -16.17 18.82 0.70
N THR A 249 -17.28 18.49 0.02
CA THR A 249 -18.53 18.03 0.63
C THR A 249 -18.67 16.52 0.48
N PHE A 250 -19.42 15.88 1.38
CA PHE A 250 -19.46 14.42 1.48
C PHE A 250 -20.86 13.85 1.26
N ALA A 251 -20.92 12.60 0.82
CA ALA A 251 -22.16 11.85 0.78
C ALA A 251 -22.82 11.79 2.18
N ALA A 252 -24.16 11.84 2.22
CA ALA A 252 -24.91 11.84 3.49
C ALA A 252 -24.78 10.52 4.28
N SER A 253 -24.41 9.43 3.61
CA SER A 253 -24.12 8.13 4.21
C SER A 253 -22.69 7.73 3.86
N GLY A 254 -21.96 7.19 4.84
CA GLY A 254 -20.64 6.61 4.61
C GLY A 254 -20.67 5.08 4.48
N ASN A 255 -19.56 4.53 4.02
CA ASN A 255 -19.30 3.11 3.91
C ASN A 255 -18.71 2.60 5.23
N ASN A 256 -19.51 1.86 5.98
CA ASN A 256 -19.10 1.32 7.27
C ASN A 256 -18.15 0.13 7.10
N PHE A 257 -17.13 0.04 7.95
CA PHE A 257 -16.21 -1.09 8.00
C PHE A 257 -15.79 -1.45 9.43
N GLY A 258 -15.37 -2.71 9.60
CA GLY A 258 -15.00 -3.28 10.89
C GLY A 258 -16.14 -3.45 11.90
N PRO A 259 -15.86 -4.02 13.09
CA PRO A 259 -16.84 -4.19 14.17
C PRO A 259 -17.27 -2.87 14.80
N ALA A 260 -18.57 -2.74 15.13
CA ALA A 260 -19.13 -1.56 15.81
C ALA A 260 -18.79 -1.45 17.31
N VAL A 261 -17.87 -2.28 17.80
CA VAL A 261 -17.46 -2.35 19.22
C VAL A 261 -15.98 -2.10 19.41
N ASP A 262 -15.23 -1.95 18.31
CA ASP A 262 -13.80 -1.73 18.37
C ASP A 262 -13.50 -0.28 18.79
N TYR A 263 -12.31 -0.11 19.38
CA TYR A 263 -11.80 1.18 19.79
C TYR A 263 -10.63 1.53 18.88
N THR A 264 -10.94 1.98 17.66
CA THR A 264 -9.93 2.31 16.65
C THR A 264 -9.27 3.64 16.98
N LEU A 265 -7.94 3.61 17.09
CA LEU A 265 -7.11 4.75 17.46
C LEU A 265 -6.24 5.26 16.30
N ALA A 266 -6.03 4.45 15.27
CA ALA A 266 -5.15 4.78 14.16
C ALA A 266 -5.67 4.19 12.85
N LEU A 267 -5.43 4.91 11.77
CA LEU A 267 -5.66 4.49 10.39
C LEU A 267 -4.40 4.78 9.56
N ALA A 268 -4.10 3.92 8.60
CA ALA A 268 -3.20 4.20 7.50
C ALA A 268 -3.80 3.67 6.19
N LEU A 269 -3.62 4.41 5.10
CA LEU A 269 -4.05 4.02 3.76
C LEU A 269 -2.85 3.59 2.90
N GLY A 270 -3.05 2.56 2.09
CA GLY A 270 -2.06 2.06 1.14
C GLY A 270 -2.54 0.81 0.43
N ASP A 271 -2.12 0.63 -0.83
CA ASP A 271 -2.36 -0.58 -1.63
C ASP A 271 -1.48 -1.72 -1.11
N VAL A 272 -2.03 -2.55 -0.23
CA VAL A 272 -1.28 -3.57 0.52
C VAL A 272 -1.33 -4.94 -0.15
N ASP A 273 -2.26 -5.17 -1.07
CA ASP A 273 -2.35 -6.43 -1.84
C ASP A 273 -1.96 -6.26 -3.32
N GLY A 274 -1.59 -5.04 -3.72
CA GLY A 274 -1.06 -4.72 -5.05
C GLY A 274 -2.13 -4.78 -6.15
N ASP A 275 -3.40 -4.58 -5.80
CA ASP A 275 -4.53 -4.57 -6.73
C ASP A 275 -4.81 -3.18 -7.34
N GLY A 276 -4.14 -2.14 -6.83
CA GLY A 276 -4.19 -0.76 -7.31
C GLY A 276 -5.13 0.14 -6.51
N ASP A 277 -5.89 -0.38 -5.56
CA ASP A 277 -6.83 0.39 -4.74
C ASP A 277 -6.26 0.59 -3.32
N LEU A 278 -6.63 1.69 -2.66
CA LEU A 278 -6.10 1.96 -1.31
C LEU A 278 -6.86 1.15 -0.27
N ASP A 279 -6.13 0.31 0.46
CA ASP A 279 -6.64 -0.44 1.62
C ASP A 279 -6.48 0.35 2.92
N VAL A 280 -7.12 -0.13 3.99
CA VAL A 280 -7.02 0.50 5.32
C VAL A 280 -6.49 -0.45 6.38
N ALA A 281 -5.37 -0.07 7.00
CA ALA A 281 -4.89 -0.69 8.23
C ALA A 281 -5.44 0.06 9.45
N VAL A 282 -5.97 -0.67 10.43
CA VAL A 282 -6.49 -0.11 11.68
C VAL A 282 -5.69 -0.58 12.89
N GLY A 283 -5.35 0.38 13.76
CA GLY A 283 -4.80 0.13 15.10
C GLY A 283 -5.87 0.30 16.16
N ASN A 284 -6.00 -0.69 17.05
CA ASN A 284 -7.07 -0.75 18.06
C ASN A 284 -6.53 -0.69 19.50
N ASN A 285 -7.38 -0.23 20.42
CA ASN A 285 -7.13 -0.26 21.87
C ASN A 285 -7.58 -1.60 22.47
N ASN A 286 -6.62 -2.43 22.90
CA ASN A 286 -6.85 -3.75 23.49
C ASN A 286 -7.77 -4.63 22.62
N GLY A 287 -7.64 -4.50 21.30
CA GLY A 287 -8.46 -5.17 20.30
C GLY A 287 -7.62 -5.74 19.17
N GLN A 288 -8.26 -6.44 18.24
CA GLN A 288 -7.59 -6.99 17.08
C GLN A 288 -7.26 -5.91 16.07
N ASN A 289 -5.98 -5.72 15.75
CA ASN A 289 -5.59 -4.91 14.58
C ASN A 289 -5.93 -5.66 13.30
N VAL A 290 -6.38 -4.92 12.28
CA VAL A 290 -6.93 -5.49 11.04
C VAL A 290 -6.54 -4.63 9.84
N VAL A 291 -6.21 -5.27 8.73
CA VAL A 291 -6.20 -4.67 7.40
C VAL A 291 -7.52 -5.02 6.70
N TYR A 292 -8.22 -4.02 6.19
CA TYR A 292 -9.41 -4.21 5.39
C TYR A 292 -9.08 -3.91 3.93
N LEU A 293 -9.23 -4.93 3.08
CA LEU A 293 -8.99 -4.80 1.64
C LEU A 293 -10.16 -4.09 0.98
N ASN A 294 -9.87 -3.11 0.14
CA ASN A 294 -10.84 -2.32 -0.58
C ASN A 294 -11.35 -3.08 -1.82
N ASN A 295 -12.63 -2.94 -2.15
CA ASN A 295 -13.21 -3.52 -3.37
C ASN A 295 -13.06 -2.59 -4.59
N GLY A 296 -12.36 -1.46 -4.44
CA GLY A 296 -12.14 -0.44 -5.44
C GLY A 296 -13.28 0.58 -5.59
N ASP A 297 -14.18 0.66 -4.61
CA ASP A 297 -15.31 1.59 -4.57
C ASP A 297 -15.51 2.21 -3.17
N GLY A 298 -14.47 2.17 -2.34
CA GLY A 298 -14.51 2.63 -0.94
C GLY A 298 -15.32 1.72 -0.01
N THR A 299 -15.73 0.53 -0.46
CA THR A 299 -16.26 -0.54 0.40
C THR A 299 -15.19 -1.59 0.66
N PHE A 300 -15.27 -2.29 1.79
CA PHE A 300 -14.20 -3.20 2.21
C PHE A 300 -14.66 -4.64 2.38
N ALA A 301 -13.78 -5.58 2.03
CA ALA A 301 -13.96 -7.00 2.23
C ALA A 301 -14.05 -7.37 3.72
N ALA A 302 -14.87 -8.39 4.03
CA ALA A 302 -15.04 -8.91 5.39
C ALA A 302 -15.00 -10.46 5.42
N PRO A 303 -14.33 -11.08 6.40
CA PRO A 303 -13.53 -10.44 7.45
C PRO A 303 -12.22 -9.87 6.90
N GLY A 304 -11.70 -8.79 7.50
CA GLY A 304 -10.38 -8.27 7.16
C GLY A 304 -9.24 -9.17 7.66
N ASN A 305 -8.03 -8.90 7.17
CA ASN A 305 -6.80 -9.60 7.49
C ASN A 305 -6.28 -9.17 8.86
N LYS A 306 -6.33 -10.09 9.83
CA LYS A 306 -5.93 -9.82 11.21
C LYS A 306 -4.41 -9.89 11.35
N PHE A 307 -3.85 -8.97 12.12
CA PHE A 307 -2.44 -9.02 12.49
C PHE A 307 -2.24 -8.65 13.97
N GLY A 308 -1.17 -9.17 14.56
CA GLY A 308 -0.90 -9.01 15.99
C GLY A 308 -1.78 -9.86 16.92
N PRO A 309 -1.51 -9.80 18.23
CA PRO A 309 -2.02 -10.76 19.23
C PRO A 309 -3.49 -10.55 19.64
N GLY A 310 -4.12 -9.45 19.22
CA GLY A 310 -5.54 -9.17 19.51
C GLY A 310 -5.81 -8.48 20.84
N ASN A 311 -4.76 -8.03 21.53
CA ASN A 311 -4.84 -7.38 22.85
C ASN A 311 -3.85 -6.22 23.01
N ASP A 312 -3.20 -5.78 21.93
CA ASP A 312 -2.28 -4.64 21.99
C ASP A 312 -3.07 -3.33 22.13
N PHE A 313 -2.45 -2.32 22.73
CA PHE A 313 -2.90 -0.93 22.65
C PHE A 313 -2.09 -0.26 21.55
N THR A 314 -2.67 -0.11 20.35
CA THR A 314 -1.98 0.35 19.15
C THR A 314 -2.44 1.75 18.72
N PRO A 315 -1.81 2.84 19.21
CA PRO A 315 -2.23 4.21 18.90
C PRO A 315 -1.70 4.73 17.56
N THR A 316 -0.86 3.98 16.86
CA THR A 316 -0.31 4.40 15.57
C THR A 316 0.01 3.20 14.70
N VAL A 317 -0.26 3.35 13.41
CA VAL A 317 0.08 2.39 12.35
C VAL A 317 0.68 3.18 11.17
N SER A 318 1.64 2.60 10.46
CA SER A 318 2.19 3.19 9.24
C SER A 318 2.56 2.09 8.26
N PHE A 319 2.31 2.36 6.98
CA PHE A 319 2.82 1.53 5.89
C PHE A 319 4.23 1.93 5.48
N GLY A 320 4.97 0.97 4.92
CA GLY A 320 6.16 1.20 4.13
C GLY A 320 6.88 -0.11 3.82
N ASP A 321 7.54 -0.18 2.67
CA ASP A 321 8.41 -1.29 2.29
C ASP A 321 9.69 -1.24 3.15
N VAL A 322 9.75 -2.04 4.22
CA VAL A 322 10.83 -1.96 5.22
C VAL A 322 11.96 -2.96 4.97
N ASP A 323 11.72 -4.02 4.21
CA ASP A 323 12.74 -5.02 3.86
C ASP A 323 13.21 -4.98 2.40
N GLY A 324 12.57 -4.15 1.56
CA GLY A 324 12.96 -3.88 0.19
C GLY A 324 12.48 -4.93 -0.80
N ASP A 325 11.44 -5.71 -0.48
CA ASP A 325 10.91 -6.76 -1.34
C ASP A 325 9.87 -6.25 -2.37
N GLY A 326 9.38 -5.03 -2.21
CA GLY A 326 8.48 -4.36 -3.14
C GLY A 326 7.00 -4.46 -2.78
N ASP A 327 6.69 -4.91 -1.57
CA ASP A 327 5.36 -4.88 -0.98
C ASP A 327 5.32 -3.91 0.21
N LEU A 328 4.15 -3.36 0.54
CA LEU A 328 4.02 -2.49 1.72
C LEU A 328 3.92 -3.33 2.99
N ASP A 329 4.85 -3.12 3.92
CA ASP A 329 4.80 -3.67 5.26
C ASP A 329 4.10 -2.74 6.24
N LEU A 330 3.79 -3.26 7.42
CA LEU A 330 3.26 -2.46 8.53
C LEU A 330 4.28 -2.32 9.66
N ILE A 331 4.42 -1.10 10.18
CA ILE A 331 4.98 -0.85 11.50
C ILE A 331 3.89 -0.28 12.41
N VAL A 332 3.81 -0.82 13.62
CA VAL A 332 2.87 -0.34 14.64
C VAL A 332 3.60 0.10 15.89
N GLY A 333 3.17 1.23 16.44
CA GLY A 333 3.57 1.66 17.77
C GLY A 333 2.61 1.10 18.79
N ASN A 334 3.12 0.62 19.93
CA ASN A 334 2.28 0.06 21.00
C ASN A 334 2.52 0.76 22.35
N LYS A 335 1.46 0.90 23.14
CA LYS A 335 1.57 1.38 24.52
C LYS A 335 1.80 0.21 25.46
N ASP A 336 2.77 0.37 26.37
CA ASP A 336 3.12 -0.62 27.40
C ASP A 336 3.61 -1.98 26.85
N GLU A 337 3.84 -2.08 25.54
CA GLU A 337 4.33 -3.25 24.81
C GLU A 337 5.39 -2.80 23.78
N GLN A 338 6.08 -3.74 23.14
CA GLN A 338 7.03 -3.41 22.06
C GLN A 338 6.29 -2.99 20.79
N ASP A 339 6.87 -2.02 20.09
CA ASP A 339 6.53 -1.73 18.69
C ASP A 339 6.84 -2.96 17.81
N LYS A 340 6.05 -3.18 16.76
CA LYS A 340 6.13 -4.40 15.94
C LYS A 340 6.14 -4.05 14.46
N ILE A 341 6.90 -4.85 13.71
CA ILE A 341 6.89 -4.86 12.25
C ILE A 341 6.16 -6.13 11.81
N TYR A 342 5.31 -5.99 10.81
CA TYR A 342 4.61 -7.08 10.14
C TYR A 342 4.98 -7.02 8.67
N LEU A 343 5.74 -8.03 8.22
CA LEU A 343 6.15 -8.15 6.84
C LEU A 343 5.01 -8.72 6.01
N ASN A 344 4.69 -8.08 4.90
CA ASN A 344 3.59 -8.48 4.04
C ASN A 344 4.02 -9.61 3.10
N ASN A 345 3.12 -10.55 2.80
CA ASN A 345 3.37 -11.61 1.82
C ASN A 345 3.04 -11.18 0.37
N GLY A 346 2.74 -9.89 0.16
CA GLY A 346 2.36 -9.29 -1.13
C GLY A 346 0.88 -9.43 -1.49
N ASP A 347 0.04 -9.82 -0.54
CA ASP A 347 -1.41 -10.01 -0.69
C ASP A 347 -2.22 -9.44 0.50
N GLY A 348 -1.59 -8.56 1.29
CA GLY A 348 -2.18 -7.98 2.49
C GLY A 348 -2.24 -8.93 3.70
N THR A 349 -1.54 -10.07 3.65
CA THR A 349 -1.37 -10.99 4.80
C THR A 349 0.04 -10.89 5.39
N PHE A 350 0.18 -11.19 6.70
CA PHE A 350 1.41 -10.99 7.49
C PHE A 350 1.81 -12.22 8.30
#